data_AF-A0AAW0L982-F1
#
_entry.id   AF-A0AAW0L982-F1
#
_cell.length_a   1.000
_cell.length_b   1.000
_cell.length_c   1.000
_cell.angle_alpha   90.00
_cell.angle_beta   90.00
_cell.angle_gamma   90.00
#
_symmetry.space_group_name_H-M   'P 1'
#
loop_
_entity.id
_entity.type
_entity.pdbx_description
1 polymer ?
#
loop_
_entity_poly.entity_id
_entity_poly.type
_entity_poly.pdbx_seq_one_letter_code
_entity_poly.pdbx_strand_id
1 'polypeptide(L)'
;MGFNHHHCEKAAIRTSNAGVEEAMNWLLSHMEDPDIDVPISQEALGADTLSSVDQSKVDTLISFGFQEEIARKALMASGGDIEKATDWIFSNPEASVSSDMDATTSNTTPTRIDAGLPDGGGRYRLIGIVSHIGTSTQCGHYVAHIFKDGRWVIFNDDKVGASVNPPKDMGYLYFFERLNS
;
A
#
# COMPACT_ATOMS: atom_id res chain seq x y z
N MET A 1 45.52 -0.31 18.55
CA MET A 1 45.68 1.08 19.00
C MET A 1 44.86 1.43 20.26
N GLY A 2 44.14 0.49 20.90
CA GLY A 2 43.51 0.72 22.21
C GLY A 2 42.22 1.56 22.20
N PHE A 3 41.81 2.08 21.05
CA PHE A 3 40.57 2.86 20.90
C PHE A 3 39.31 1.98 20.91
N ASN A 4 38.20 2.54 21.40
CA ASN A 4 36.90 1.88 21.42
C ASN A 4 36.37 1.71 19.98
N HIS A 5 35.74 0.57 19.70
CA HIS A 5 35.23 0.22 18.38
C HIS A 5 34.25 1.28 17.83
N HIS A 6 33.36 1.79 18.67
CA HIS A 6 32.37 2.81 18.29
C HIS A 6 33.03 4.14 17.87
N HIS A 7 34.15 4.50 18.50
CA HIS A 7 34.86 5.73 18.17
C HIS A 7 35.55 5.62 16.81
N CYS A 8 36.16 4.46 16.53
CA CYS A 8 36.77 4.18 15.22
C CYS A 8 35.74 4.15 14.09
N GLU A 9 34.56 3.57 14.35
CA GLU A 9 33.45 3.54 13.40
C GLU A 9 32.95 4.97 13.10
N LYS A 10 32.74 5.80 14.13
CA LYS A 10 32.34 7.21 13.98
C LYS A 10 33.36 8.02 13.19
N ALA A 11 34.64 7.85 13.46
CA ALA A 11 35.70 8.55 12.77
C ALA A 11 35.82 8.16 11.29
N ALA A 12 35.69 6.87 10.97
CA ALA A 12 35.69 6.40 9.59
C ALA A 12 34.50 6.97 8.80
N ILE A 13 33.31 6.97 9.43
CA ILE A 13 32.09 7.49 8.83
C ILE A 13 32.17 9.01 8.61
N ARG A 14 32.61 9.77 9.61
CA ARG A 14 32.69 11.25 9.54
C ARG A 14 33.75 11.75 8.57
N THR A 15 34.77 10.95 8.31
CA THR A 15 35.81 11.22 7.30
C THR A 15 35.48 10.63 5.93
N SER A 16 34.28 10.07 5.73
CA SER A 16 33.83 9.45 4.47
C SER A 16 34.83 8.41 3.93
N ASN A 17 35.44 7.63 4.82
CA ASN A 17 36.45 6.63 4.50
C ASN A 17 37.65 7.18 3.70
N ALA A 18 38.01 8.47 3.86
CA ALA A 18 39.09 9.11 3.12
C ALA A 18 40.48 8.48 3.38
N GLY A 19 40.65 7.79 4.51
CA GLY A 19 41.87 7.06 4.84
C GLY A 19 42.06 6.88 6.34
N VAL A 20 43.02 6.01 6.71
CA VAL A 20 43.32 5.71 8.12
C VAL A 20 43.89 6.92 8.87
N GLU A 21 44.73 7.73 8.21
CA GLU A 21 45.33 8.93 8.83
C GLU A 21 44.30 10.02 9.11
N GLU A 22 43.39 10.28 8.17
CA GLU A 22 42.30 11.25 8.34
C GLU A 22 41.33 10.83 9.44
N ALA A 23 40.93 9.54 9.45
CA ALA A 23 40.09 8.99 10.51
C ALA A 23 40.80 9.08 11.89
N MET A 24 42.11 8.87 11.95
CA MET A 24 42.87 9.00 13.19
C MET A 24 42.95 10.45 13.67
N ASN A 25 43.15 11.40 12.76
CA ASN A 25 43.18 12.83 13.08
C ASN A 25 41.81 13.33 13.60
N TRP A 26 40.73 12.89 12.95
CA TRP A 26 39.36 13.19 13.39
C TRP A 26 39.06 12.56 14.77
N LEU A 27 39.46 11.30 14.96
CA LEU A 27 39.29 10.59 16.22
C LEU A 27 39.97 11.34 17.36
N LEU A 28 41.26 11.65 17.23
CA LEU A 28 42.06 12.32 18.27
C LEU A 28 41.53 13.71 18.64
N SER A 29 40.91 14.42 17.70
CA SER A 29 40.32 15.76 17.94
C SER A 29 38.94 15.72 18.60
N HIS A 30 38.24 14.59 18.56
CA HIS A 30 36.86 14.45 19.06
C HIS A 30 36.74 13.42 20.20
N MET A 31 37.85 12.92 20.77
CA MET A 31 37.83 11.90 21.84
C MET A 31 37.19 12.36 23.15
N GLU A 32 37.18 13.67 23.41
CA GLU A 32 36.62 14.25 24.65
C GLU A 32 35.15 14.66 24.49
N ASP A 33 34.58 14.47 23.31
CA ASP A 33 33.22 14.89 23.00
C ASP A 33 32.23 13.87 23.59
N PRO A 34 31.28 14.29 24.46
CA PRO A 34 30.37 13.37 25.16
C PRO A 34 29.40 12.64 24.21
N ASP A 35 29.36 13.03 22.94
CA ASP A 35 28.55 12.41 21.90
C ASP A 35 29.26 11.21 21.23
N ILE A 36 30.55 10.98 21.50
CA ILE A 36 31.36 9.94 20.85
C ILE A 36 30.96 8.52 21.29
N ASP A 37 30.41 8.40 22.50
CA ASP A 37 29.90 7.14 23.06
C ASP A 37 28.44 6.84 22.67
N VAL A 38 27.76 7.77 21.98
CA VAL A 38 26.40 7.55 21.51
C VAL A 38 26.46 6.70 20.24
N PRO A 39 25.79 5.54 20.20
CA PRO A 39 25.76 4.72 18.99
C PRO A 39 25.17 5.54 17.85
N ILE A 40 25.86 5.56 16.71
CA ILE A 40 25.36 6.20 15.51
C ILE A 40 24.16 5.38 15.05
N SER A 41 22.96 5.85 15.38
CA SER A 41 21.76 5.37 14.72
C SER A 41 22.01 5.53 13.21
N GLN A 42 21.96 4.42 12.48
CA GLN A 42 22.10 4.32 11.03
C GLN A 42 21.15 5.25 10.24
N GLU A 43 20.28 5.95 10.94
CA GLU A 43 19.39 7.02 10.51
C GLU A 43 20.15 8.26 9.98
N ALA A 44 21.36 8.56 10.50
CA ALA A 44 22.10 9.76 10.09
C ALA A 44 22.84 9.61 8.74
N LEU A 45 23.05 8.38 8.25
CA LEU A 45 23.73 8.13 6.97
C LEU A 45 22.78 8.02 5.77
N GLY A 46 21.47 7.93 6.01
CA GLY A 46 20.44 8.01 4.96
C GLY A 46 19.77 9.39 4.84
N ALA A 47 19.97 10.27 5.82
CA ALA A 47 19.23 11.54 5.93
C ALA A 47 19.49 12.53 4.79
N ASP A 48 20.65 12.49 4.15
CA ASP A 48 20.98 13.37 3.03
C ASP A 48 20.46 12.88 1.66
N THR A 49 19.98 11.62 1.57
CA THR A 49 19.32 11.10 0.37
C THR A 49 17.81 10.93 0.50
N LEU A 50 17.26 11.03 1.71
CA LEU A 50 15.82 10.86 1.99
C LEU A 50 15.07 12.17 2.23
N SER A 51 15.76 13.31 2.25
CA SER A 51 15.16 14.61 2.55
C SER A 51 14.53 15.33 1.35
N SER A 52 14.72 14.85 0.12
CA SER A 52 13.97 15.32 -1.03
C SER A 52 13.10 14.20 -1.57
N VAL A 53 11.90 14.04 -1.02
CA VAL A 53 10.86 13.33 -1.76
C VAL A 53 10.71 14.04 -3.11
N ASP A 54 10.93 13.30 -4.19
CA ASP A 54 10.88 13.83 -5.54
C ASP A 54 9.47 14.38 -5.81
N GLN A 55 9.36 15.69 -5.98
CA GLN A 55 8.08 16.38 -6.16
C GLN A 55 7.30 15.82 -7.36
N SER A 56 7.99 15.35 -8.40
CA SER A 56 7.33 14.74 -9.57
C SER A 56 6.59 13.44 -9.22
N LYS A 57 7.12 12.67 -8.25
CA LYS A 57 6.49 11.44 -7.76
C LYS A 57 5.31 11.74 -6.84
N VAL A 58 5.42 12.82 -6.07
CA VAL A 58 4.31 13.34 -5.25
C VAL A 58 3.16 13.78 -6.16
N ASP A 59 3.44 14.58 -7.19
CA ASP A 59 2.44 15.06 -8.15
C ASP A 59 1.75 13.90 -8.90
N THR A 60 2.48 12.82 -9.16
CA THR A 60 1.92 11.59 -9.75
C THR A 60 0.91 10.93 -8.81
N LEU A 61 1.24 10.80 -7.52
CA LEU A 61 0.32 10.25 -6.51
C LEU A 61 -0.88 11.18 -6.25
N ILE A 62 -0.67 12.50 -6.31
CA ILE A 62 -1.77 13.48 -6.26
C ILE A 62 -2.71 13.31 -7.45
N SER A 63 -2.15 13.05 -8.64
CA SER A 63 -2.94 12.78 -9.85
C SER A 63 -3.77 11.49 -9.74
N PHE A 64 -3.34 10.51 -8.93
CA PHE A 64 -4.15 9.33 -8.59
C PHE A 64 -5.29 9.62 -7.60
N GLY A 65 -5.36 10.84 -7.06
CA GLY A 65 -6.37 11.28 -6.10
C GLY A 65 -5.93 11.17 -4.65
N PHE A 66 -4.64 10.95 -4.37
CA PHE A 66 -4.11 10.93 -3.01
C PHE A 66 -3.77 12.33 -2.52
N GLN A 67 -3.98 12.60 -1.22
CA GLN A 67 -3.58 13.88 -0.63
C GLN A 67 -2.06 13.98 -0.57
N GLU A 68 -1.53 15.18 -0.83
CA GLU A 68 -0.08 15.47 -0.89
C GLU A 68 0.68 14.96 0.33
N GLU A 69 0.13 15.15 1.53
CA GLU A 69 0.77 14.73 2.78
C GLU A 69 0.91 13.21 2.89
N ILE A 70 -0.08 12.47 2.39
CA ILE A 70 -0.10 11.01 2.41
C ILE A 70 0.84 10.48 1.33
N ALA A 71 0.80 11.07 0.14
CA ALA A 71 1.71 10.76 -0.95
C ALA A 71 3.17 10.91 -0.51
N ARG A 72 3.47 12.00 0.21
CA ARG A 72 4.81 12.25 0.77
C ARG A 72 5.19 11.23 1.84
N LYS A 73 4.30 10.94 2.80
CA LYS A 73 4.52 9.91 3.84
C LYS A 73 4.74 8.52 3.21
N ALA A 74 3.94 8.17 2.21
CA ALA A 74 4.01 6.88 1.52
C ALA A 74 5.31 6.74 0.71
N LEU A 75 5.74 7.81 0.03
CA LEU A 75 7.02 7.82 -0.69
C LEU A 75 8.21 7.71 0.26
N MET A 76 8.14 8.32 1.45
CA MET A 76 9.17 8.12 2.48
C MET A 76 9.20 6.67 2.97
N ALA A 77 8.03 6.10 3.29
CA ALA A 77 7.91 4.71 3.75
C ALA A 77 8.33 3.69 2.68
N SER A 78 8.21 4.06 1.40
CA SER A 78 8.47 3.20 0.25
C SER A 78 9.83 3.41 -0.39
N GLY A 79 10.70 4.25 0.19
CA GLY A 79 12.02 4.57 -0.35
C GLY A 79 11.99 5.25 -1.72
N GLY A 80 10.93 6.00 -2.02
CA GLY A 80 10.76 6.74 -3.28
C GLY A 80 10.20 5.92 -4.45
N ASP A 81 9.67 4.72 -4.18
CA ASP A 81 8.98 3.87 -5.17
C ASP A 81 7.47 4.18 -5.20
N ILE A 82 6.92 4.50 -6.38
CA ILE A 82 5.52 4.89 -6.56
C ILE A 82 4.57 3.70 -6.37
N GLU A 83 4.93 2.51 -6.84
CA GLU A 83 4.05 1.34 -6.78
C GLU A 83 3.90 0.90 -5.33
N LYS A 84 5.02 0.82 -4.60
CA LYS A 84 5.02 0.53 -3.16
C LYS A 84 4.35 1.63 -2.35
N ALA A 85 4.52 2.90 -2.73
CA ALA A 85 3.84 4.00 -2.07
C ALA A 85 2.32 3.88 -2.25
N THR A 86 1.87 3.51 -3.45
CA THR A 86 0.44 3.30 -3.73
C THR A 86 -0.14 2.15 -2.90
N ASP A 87 0.56 1.01 -2.85
CA ASP A 87 0.14 -0.14 -2.02
C ASP A 87 0.15 0.21 -0.52
N TRP A 88 1.15 0.97 -0.07
CA TRP A 88 1.23 1.47 1.30
C TRP A 88 0.05 2.37 1.65
N ILE A 89 -0.38 3.25 0.74
CA ILE A 89 -1.55 4.11 0.94
C ILE A 89 -2.83 3.29 1.09
N PHE A 90 -3.05 2.29 0.22
CA PHE A 90 -4.23 1.42 0.30
C PHE A 90 -4.24 0.54 1.55
N SER A 91 -3.06 0.11 2.00
CA SER A 91 -2.90 -0.71 3.20
C SER A 91 -2.95 0.10 4.51
N ASN A 92 -2.79 1.42 4.45
CA ASN A 92 -2.79 2.32 5.62
C ASN A 92 -3.81 3.47 5.48
N PRO A 93 -5.12 3.17 5.43
CA PRO A 93 -6.17 4.18 5.35
C PRO A 93 -6.30 5.05 6.61
N GLU A 94 -5.67 4.66 7.72
CA GLU A 94 -5.60 5.47 8.95
C GLU A 94 -4.65 6.67 8.78
N ALA A 95 -3.63 6.54 7.93
CA ALA A 95 -2.66 7.60 7.69
C ALA A 95 -3.24 8.72 6.81
N SER A 96 -4.30 8.42 6.04
CA SER A 96 -4.96 9.38 5.16
C SER A 96 -5.93 10.33 5.86
N VAL A 97 -6.40 9.97 7.05
CA VAL A 97 -7.36 10.77 7.83
C VAL A 97 -6.70 11.68 8.86
N SER A 98 -5.37 11.69 8.95
CA SER A 98 -4.61 12.32 10.04
C SER A 98 -4.06 13.71 9.72
N SER A 99 -4.86 14.59 9.11
CA SER A 99 -4.47 15.99 8.90
C SER A 99 -5.67 16.94 8.82
N ASP A 100 -6.31 17.21 9.96
CA ASP A 100 -6.80 18.56 10.28
C ASP A 100 -6.89 18.74 11.80
N MET A 101 -6.41 19.90 12.26
CA MET A 101 -6.11 20.28 13.65
C MET A 101 -7.32 20.73 14.48
N ASP A 102 -7.14 20.60 15.80
CA ASP A 102 -7.65 21.39 16.93
C ASP A 102 -8.95 20.99 17.65
N ALA A 103 -8.89 21.20 18.97
CA ALA A 103 -9.67 20.68 20.05
C ALA A 103 -11.16 21.03 20.01
N THR A 104 -12.02 20.03 20.28
CA THR A 104 -12.97 20.03 21.41
C THR A 104 -13.56 18.62 21.55
N THR A 105 -13.35 18.04 22.73
CA THR A 105 -14.12 16.98 23.40
C THR A 105 -15.19 16.24 22.57
N SER A 106 -14.96 14.95 22.31
CA SER A 106 -15.92 13.85 22.62
C SER A 106 -15.33 12.50 22.22
N ASN A 107 -15.41 11.55 23.16
CA ASN A 107 -15.02 10.15 23.01
C ASN A 107 -15.45 9.54 21.67
N THR A 108 -14.50 9.16 20.83
CA THR A 108 -14.71 8.15 19.80
C THR A 108 -13.57 7.14 19.84
N THR A 109 -13.94 5.95 20.31
CA THR A 109 -13.22 4.67 20.19
C THR A 109 -12.67 4.44 18.79
N PRO A 110 -11.60 3.63 18.62
CA PRO A 110 -10.96 3.42 17.32
C PRO A 110 -11.96 2.75 16.38
N THR A 111 -12.57 3.55 15.50
CA THR A 111 -13.42 3.06 14.43
C THR A 111 -12.52 2.40 13.41
N ARG A 112 -12.45 1.07 13.52
CA ARG A 112 -12.24 0.14 12.40
C ARG A 112 -12.78 0.76 11.12
N ILE A 113 -12.07 0.56 10.01
CA ILE A 113 -12.46 0.90 8.64
C ILE A 113 -13.83 0.28 8.29
N ASP A 114 -14.92 0.80 8.85
CA ASP A 114 -16.26 0.74 8.29
C ASP A 114 -16.29 1.89 7.29
N ALA A 115 -15.56 1.72 6.18
CA ALA A 115 -15.58 2.62 5.05
C ALA A 115 -16.98 2.58 4.44
N GLY A 116 -17.94 3.29 5.06
CA GLY A 116 -19.35 3.45 4.69
C GLY A 116 -19.90 2.36 3.77
N LEU A 117 -19.70 1.08 4.13
CA LEU A 117 -20.15 -0.01 3.28
C LEU A 117 -21.67 0.05 3.30
N PRO A 118 -22.34 0.03 2.14
CA PRO A 118 -23.78 0.11 2.09
C PRO A 118 -24.35 -1.16 2.72
N ASP A 119 -24.72 -1.10 4.00
CA ASP A 119 -25.40 -2.18 4.71
C ASP A 119 -26.89 -2.22 4.34
N GLY A 120 -27.56 -3.34 4.62
CA GLY A 120 -28.97 -3.53 4.30
C GLY A 120 -29.43 -4.96 4.46
N GLY A 121 -30.67 -5.23 4.07
CA GLY A 121 -31.27 -6.56 4.21
C GLY A 121 -30.47 -7.64 3.45
N GLY A 122 -30.24 -8.78 4.11
CA GLY A 122 -29.49 -9.92 3.56
C GLY A 122 -30.22 -10.74 2.49
N ARG A 123 -31.17 -10.13 1.76
CA ARG A 123 -31.91 -10.78 0.68
C ARG A 123 -31.31 -10.41 -0.65
N TYR A 124 -30.99 -11.43 -1.44
CA TYR A 124 -30.33 -11.25 -2.73
C TYR A 124 -31.00 -12.07 -3.82
N ARG A 125 -30.89 -11.59 -5.05
CA ARG A 125 -31.28 -12.31 -6.26
C ARG A 125 -30.03 -12.57 -7.09
N LEU A 126 -29.89 -13.79 -7.60
CA LEU A 126 -28.81 -14.14 -8.51
C LEU A 126 -29.01 -13.41 -9.84
N ILE A 127 -28.02 -12.63 -10.27
CA ILE A 127 -28.04 -11.84 -11.51
C ILE A 127 -26.97 -12.25 -12.52
N GLY A 128 -25.92 -12.93 -12.08
CA GLY A 128 -24.82 -13.31 -12.96
C GLY A 128 -24.09 -14.55 -12.47
N ILE A 129 -23.63 -15.37 -13.42
CA ILE A 129 -22.86 -16.57 -13.18
C ILE A 129 -21.73 -16.59 -14.20
N VAL A 130 -20.49 -16.77 -13.76
CA VAL A 130 -19.36 -17.04 -14.64
C VAL A 130 -18.96 -18.49 -14.43
N SER A 131 -18.99 -19.29 -15.48
CA SER A 131 -18.66 -20.72 -15.43
C SER A 131 -17.34 -20.98 -16.16
N HIS A 132 -16.45 -21.74 -15.52
CA HIS A 132 -15.28 -22.32 -16.16
C HIS A 132 -15.63 -23.71 -16.70
N ILE A 133 -15.59 -23.88 -18.03
CA ILE A 133 -15.84 -25.16 -18.69
C ILE A 133 -14.50 -25.82 -18.97
N GLY A 134 -14.13 -26.77 -18.10
CA GLY A 134 -12.90 -27.55 -18.22
C GLY A 134 -12.60 -28.30 -16.94
N THR A 135 -11.89 -29.43 -17.05
CA THR A 135 -11.46 -30.25 -15.90
C THR A 135 -10.07 -29.87 -15.39
N SER A 136 -9.35 -29.01 -16.13
CA SER A 136 -8.01 -28.53 -15.79
C SER A 136 -8.08 -27.15 -15.16
N THR A 137 -7.16 -26.85 -14.23
CA THR A 137 -6.99 -25.48 -13.71
C THR A 137 -6.14 -24.60 -14.64
N GLN A 138 -5.41 -25.20 -15.57
CA GLN A 138 -4.52 -24.50 -16.49
C GLN A 138 -5.18 -24.17 -17.84
N CYS A 139 -6.31 -24.82 -18.15
CA CYS A 139 -7.03 -24.61 -19.39
C CYS A 139 -8.52 -24.91 -19.25
N GLY A 140 -9.31 -24.15 -20.00
CA GLY A 140 -10.75 -24.31 -20.13
C GLY A 140 -11.33 -23.07 -20.80
N HIS A 141 -12.66 -22.97 -20.78
CA HIS A 141 -13.38 -21.91 -21.47
C HIS A 141 -14.33 -21.19 -20.51
N TYR A 142 -14.24 -19.86 -20.44
CA TYR A 142 -15.12 -19.07 -19.59
C TYR A 142 -16.35 -18.61 -20.37
N VAL A 143 -17.53 -18.84 -19.80
CA VAL A 143 -18.78 -18.28 -20.29
C VAL A 143 -19.53 -17.59 -19.17
N ALA A 144 -20.27 -16.54 -19.50
CA ALA A 144 -21.08 -15.81 -18.54
C ALA A 144 -22.57 -16.00 -18.83
N HIS A 145 -23.35 -16.23 -17.79
CA HIS A 145 -24.80 -16.18 -17.83
C HIS A 145 -25.25 -14.96 -17.03
N ILE A 146 -26.00 -14.06 -17.66
CA ILE A 146 -26.48 -12.84 -17.02
C ILE A 146 -28.00 -12.81 -17.12
N PHE A 147 -28.66 -12.48 -16.01
CA PHE A 147 -30.09 -12.24 -15.97
C PHE A 147 -30.37 -10.79 -16.38
N LYS A 148 -30.95 -10.61 -17.56
CA LYS A 148 -31.25 -9.29 -18.14
C LYS A 148 -32.65 -9.30 -18.74
N ASP A 149 -33.41 -8.22 -18.54
CA ASP A 149 -34.77 -8.04 -19.09
C ASP A 149 -35.71 -9.23 -18.78
N GLY A 150 -35.60 -9.79 -17.57
CA GLY A 150 -36.44 -10.90 -17.11
C GLY A 150 -36.06 -12.28 -17.66
N ARG A 151 -34.95 -12.39 -18.41
CA ARG A 151 -34.48 -13.66 -19.00
C ARG A 151 -33.00 -13.88 -18.79
N TRP A 152 -32.57 -15.13 -18.83
CA TRP A 152 -31.15 -15.48 -18.81
C TRP A 152 -30.57 -15.42 -20.21
N VAL A 153 -29.38 -14.84 -20.32
CA VAL A 153 -28.61 -14.70 -21.56
C VAL A 153 -27.23 -15.28 -21.34
N ILE A 154 -26.79 -16.17 -22.23
CA ILE A 154 -25.42 -16.66 -22.27
C ILE A 154 -24.58 -15.75 -23.17
N PHE A 155 -23.43 -15.36 -22.65
CA PHE A 155 -22.36 -14.64 -23.32
C PHE A 155 -21.18 -15.60 -23.45
N ASN A 156 -20.92 -16.02 -24.68
CA ASN A 156 -19.82 -16.89 -25.04
C ASN A 156 -19.04 -16.23 -26.19
N ASP A 157 -18.10 -15.35 -25.84
CA ASP A 157 -17.37 -14.49 -26.77
C ASP A 157 -18.34 -13.75 -27.72
N ASP A 158 -18.18 -13.93 -29.03
CA ASP A 158 -19.04 -13.32 -30.06
C ASP A 158 -20.45 -13.92 -30.11
N LYS A 159 -20.70 -15.05 -29.41
CA LYS A 159 -21.98 -15.75 -29.41
C LYS A 159 -22.80 -15.35 -28.19
N VAL A 160 -23.86 -14.59 -28.44
CA VAL A 160 -24.84 -14.20 -27.44
C VAL A 160 -26.17 -14.89 -27.73
N GLY A 161 -26.75 -15.54 -26.72
CA GLY A 161 -27.99 -16.30 -26.90
C GLY A 161 -28.88 -16.29 -25.66
N ALA A 162 -30.18 -16.51 -25.85
CA ALA A 162 -31.08 -16.74 -24.72
C ALA A 162 -30.76 -18.10 -24.09
N SER A 163 -30.48 -18.11 -22.79
CA SER A 163 -30.24 -19.33 -22.02
C SER A 163 -31.52 -19.69 -21.28
N VAL A 164 -32.15 -20.81 -21.65
CA VAL A 164 -33.38 -21.27 -20.99
C VAL A 164 -33.05 -21.91 -19.65
N ASN A 165 -31.99 -22.72 -19.61
CA ASN A 165 -31.52 -23.43 -18.43
C ASN A 165 -30.06 -23.06 -18.14
N PRO A 166 -29.80 -21.95 -17.43
CA PRO A 166 -28.44 -21.60 -17.03
C PRO A 166 -27.88 -22.64 -16.04
N PRO A 167 -26.60 -23.02 -16.14
CA PRO A 167 -25.96 -23.99 -15.26
C PRO A 167 -25.64 -23.36 -13.89
N LYS A 168 -26.66 -23.18 -13.06
CA LYS A 168 -26.55 -22.53 -11.74
C LYS A 168 -25.68 -23.30 -10.76
N ASP A 169 -25.52 -24.61 -10.94
CA ASP A 169 -24.75 -25.45 -10.01
C ASP A 169 -23.28 -25.61 -10.42
N MET A 170 -22.90 -25.13 -11.62
CA MET A 170 -21.53 -25.23 -12.16
C MET A 170 -20.90 -23.84 -12.41
N GLY A 171 -21.31 -22.85 -11.64
CA GLY A 171 -20.69 -21.53 -11.64
C GLY A 171 -19.38 -21.55 -10.88
N TYR A 172 -18.39 -20.81 -11.38
CA TYR A 172 -17.16 -20.51 -10.66
C TYR A 172 -17.31 -19.24 -9.82
N LEU A 173 -17.87 -18.17 -10.42
CA LEU A 173 -18.20 -16.93 -9.72
C LEU A 173 -19.69 -16.64 -9.84
N TYR A 174 -20.29 -16.14 -8.76
CA TYR A 174 -21.70 -15.79 -8.69
C TYR A 174 -21.87 -14.33 -8.29
N PHE A 175 -22.72 -13.64 -9.03
CA PHE A 175 -23.04 -12.24 -8.81
C PHE A 175 -24.49 -12.13 -8.34
N PHE A 176 -24.64 -11.50 -7.18
CA PHE A 176 -25.91 -11.33 -6.51
C PHE A 176 -26.24 -9.85 -6.37
N GLU A 177 -27.46 -9.49 -6.71
CA GLU A 177 -28.01 -8.15 -6.51
C GLU A 177 -28.85 -8.14 -5.24
N ARG A 178 -28.61 -7.16 -4.37
CA ARG A 178 -29.40 -7.00 -3.15
C ARG A 178 -30.81 -6.55 -3.51
N LEU A 179 -31.80 -7.25 -2.95
CA LEU A 179 -33.19 -6.86 -3.09
C LEU A 179 -33.49 -5.76 -2.07
N ASN A 180 -33.60 -4.52 -2.54
CA ASN A 180 -34.17 -3.45 -1.74
C ASN A 180 -35.63 -3.82 -1.45
N SER A 181 -35.95 -4.01 -0.18
CA SER A 181 -37.31 -4.32 0.28
C SER A 181 -38.05 -3.07 0.68
#